data_AF-A0A5E4JVL3-F1
#
_entry.id   AF-A0A5E4JVL3-F1
#
_cell.length_a   1.000
_cell.length_b   1.000
_cell.length_c   1.000
_cell.angle_alpha   90.00
_cell.angle_beta   90.00
_cell.angle_gamma   90.00
#
_symmetry.space_group_name_H-M   'P 1'
#
loop_
_entity.id
_entity.type
_entity.pdbx_description
1 polymer ?
#
loop_
_entity_poly.entity_id
_entity_poly.type
_entity_poly.pdbx_seq_one_letter_code
_entity_poly.pdbx_strand_id
1 'polypeptide(L)' 'MKPTTDLDYVELYAKKLKNDKNLFQQQKILIESQLHSSRAVFSKFGTGDKFKAKAREYLKGTGLV' A
#
# COMPACT_ATOMS: atom_id res chain seq x y z
N MET A 1 -10.42 16.93 -21.43
CA MET A 1 -9.40 16.16 -22.18
C MET A 1 -9.92 14.74 -22.32
N LYS A 2 -9.97 14.19 -23.53
CA LYS A 2 -10.26 12.77 -23.75
C LYS A 2 -8.92 12.03 -23.65
N PRO A 3 -8.71 11.13 -22.68
CA PRO A 3 -7.44 10.41 -22.57
C PRO A 3 -7.22 9.54 -23.81
N THR A 4 -5.99 9.57 -24.32
CA THR A 4 -5.57 8.85 -25.54
C THR A 4 -4.42 7.89 -25.26
N THR A 5 -3.67 8.14 -24.19
CA THR A 5 -2.57 7.30 -23.70
C THR A 5 -2.79 6.92 -22.24
N ASP A 6 -2.14 5.86 -21.78
CA ASP A 6 -2.18 5.45 -20.37
C ASP A 6 -1.68 6.56 -19.43
N LEU A 7 -0.70 7.35 -19.89
CA LEU A 7 -0.15 8.47 -19.12
C LEU A 7 -1.19 9.59 -18.91
N ASP A 8 -2.08 9.81 -19.89
CA ASP A 8 -3.15 10.81 -19.76
C ASP A 8 -4.09 10.48 -18.59
N TYR A 9 -4.35 9.20 -18.33
CA TYR A 9 -5.15 8.77 -17.19
C TYR A 9 -4.44 9.02 -15.86
N VAL A 10 -3.13 8.77 -15.80
CA VAL A 10 -2.31 9.05 -14.61
C VAL A 10 -2.31 10.55 -14.32
N GLU A 11 -2.09 11.39 -15.33
CA GLU A 11 -2.13 12.83 -15.18
C GLU A 11 -3.51 13.35 -14.76
N LEU A 12 -4.58 12.84 -15.38
CA LEU A 12 -5.95 13.23 -15.05
C LEU A 12 -6.27 12.88 -13.59
N TYR A 13 -5.89 11.68 -13.16
CA TYR A 13 -6.05 11.24 -11.79
C TYR A 13 -5.24 12.12 -10.82
N ALA A 14 -3.98 12.41 -11.13
CA ALA A 14 -3.14 13.27 -10.30
C ALA A 14 -3.71 14.69 -10.18
N LYS A 15 -4.20 15.27 -11.28
CA LYS A 15 -4.89 16.57 -11.31
C LYS A 15 -6.15 16.53 -10.44
N LYS A 16 -6.95 15.47 -10.55
CA LYS A 16 -8.16 15.30 -9.73
C LYS A 16 -7.81 15.16 -8.24
N LEU A 17 -6.83 14.34 -7.91
CA LEU A 17 -6.35 14.13 -6.54
C LEU A 17 -5.83 15.44 -5.90
N LYS A 18 -5.15 16.28 -6.68
CA LYS A 18 -4.64 17.59 -6.22
C LYS A 18 -5.76 18.59 -5.92
N ASN A 19 -6.81 18.60 -6.75
CA ASN A 19 -7.84 19.65 -6.72
C ASN A 19 -9.10 19.25 -5.93
N ASP A 20 -9.35 17.96 -5.72
CA ASP A 20 -10.48 17.44 -4.96
C ASP A 20 -10.03 17.03 -3.55
N LYS A 21 -10.37 17.86 -2.56
CA LYS A 21 -10.03 17.63 -1.15
C LYS A 21 -10.64 16.34 -0.61
N ASN A 22 -11.85 15.97 -1.02
CA ASN A 22 -12.52 14.77 -0.51
C ASN A 22 -11.84 13.51 -1.04
N LEU A 23 -11.54 13.49 -2.34
CA LEU A 23 -10.78 12.40 -2.94
C LEU A 23 -9.40 12.25 -2.29
N PHE A 24 -8.70 13.37 -2.04
CA PHE A 24 -7.42 13.35 -1.34
C PHE A 24 -7.52 12.74 0.05
N GLN A 25 -8.52 13.13 0.85
CA GLN A 25 -8.69 12.59 2.21
C GLN A 25 -8.98 11.08 2.19
N GLN A 26 -9.84 10.61 1.28
CA GLN A 26 -10.11 9.18 1.13
C GLN A 26 -8.84 8.41 0.77
N GLN A 27 -8.07 8.90 -0.20
CA GLN A 27 -6.82 8.26 -0.62
C GLN A 27 -5.78 8.25 0.51
N LYS A 28 -5.69 9.35 1.28
CA LYS A 28 -4.82 9.44 2.44
C LYS A 28 -5.17 8.39 3.50
N ILE A 29 -6.45 8.27 3.86
CA ILE A 29 -6.92 7.26 4.83
C ILE A 29 -6.55 5.85 4.37
N LEU A 30 -6.74 5.54 3.09
CA LEU A 30 -6.37 4.23 2.54
C LEU A 30 -4.87 3.95 2.69
N ILE A 31 -4.03 4.92 2.31
CA ILE A 31 -2.56 4.79 2.43
C ILE A 31 -2.14 4.63 3.90
N GLU A 32 -2.72 5.41 4.80
CA GLU A 32 -2.42 5.34 6.23
C GLU A 32 -2.85 4.00 6.84
N SER A 33 -4.02 3.49 6.44
CA SER A 33 -4.52 2.18 6.84
C SER A 33 -3.60 1.05 6.36
N GLN A 34 -3.16 1.10 5.10
CA GLN A 34 -2.21 0.13 4.55
C GLN A 34 -0.87 0.19 5.27
N LEU A 35 -0.34 1.39 5.54
CA LEU A 35 0.92 1.57 6.26
C LEU A 35 0.83 1.05 7.69
N HIS A 36 -0.26 1.35 8.40
CA HIS A 36 -0.51 0.87 9.76
C HIS A 36 -0.61 -0.66 9.78
N SER A 37 -1.42 -1.23 8.89
CA SER A 37 -1.61 -2.68 8.80
C SER A 37 -0.29 -3.39 8.47
N SER A 38 0.47 -2.86 7.51
CA SER A 38 1.77 -3.43 7.14
C SER A 38 2.75 -3.39 8.31
N ARG A 39 2.83 -2.26 9.03
CA ARG A 39 3.67 -2.15 10.23
C ARG A 39 3.26 -3.14 11.31
N ALA A 40 1.96 -3.31 11.55
CA ALA A 40 1.43 -4.26 12.53
C ALA A 40 1.71 -5.73 12.16
N VAL A 41 1.73 -6.06 10.86
CA VAL A 41 2.13 -7.39 10.39
C VAL A 41 3.63 -7.59 10.52
N PHE A 42 4.44 -6.66 10.00
CA PHE A 42 5.89 -6.80 9.98
C PHE A 42 6.52 -6.73 11.37
N SER A 43 5.92 -6.03 12.34
CA SER A 43 6.41 -6.02 13.72
C SER A 43 6.44 -7.41 14.36
N LYS A 44 5.54 -8.31 13.94
CA LYS A 44 5.50 -9.72 14.40
C LYS A 44 6.73 -10.50 13.95
N PHE A 45 7.35 -10.11 12.84
CA PHE A 45 8.53 -10.78 12.28
C PHE A 45 9.84 -10.26 12.90
N GLY A 46 9.82 -9.14 13.62
CA GLY A 46 11.02 -8.56 14.22
C GLY A 46 11.96 -7.92 13.19
N THR A 47 13.25 -7.86 13.48
CA THR A 47 14.26 -7.19 12.64
C THR A 47 15.48 -8.09 12.38
N GLY A 48 16.29 -7.72 11.38
CA GLY A 48 17.54 -8.41 11.04
C GLY A 48 17.33 -9.88 10.63
N ASP A 49 18.23 -10.76 11.04
CA ASP A 49 18.22 -12.17 10.66
C ASP A 49 16.98 -12.93 11.15
N LYS A 50 16.36 -12.47 12.25
CA LYS A 50 15.12 -13.05 12.80
C LYS A 50 13.89 -12.77 11.93
N PHE A 51 13.92 -11.70 11.12
CA PHE A 51 12.83 -11.34 10.22
C PHE A 51 12.54 -12.45 9.21
N LYS A 52 13.59 -12.93 8.52
CA LYS A 52 13.44 -13.97 7.48
C LYS A 52 12.92 -15.28 8.04
N ALA A 53 13.42 -15.69 9.22
CA ALA A 53 12.99 -16.91 9.88
C ALA A 53 11.49 -16.85 10.24
N LYS A 54 11.07 -15.79 10.93
CA LYS A 54 9.68 -15.60 11.36
C LYS A 54 8.73 -15.35 10.19
N ALA A 55 9.17 -14.64 9.16
CA ALA A 55 8.38 -14.46 7.95
C ALA A 55 8.15 -15.80 7.22
N ARG A 56 9.17 -16.66 7.11
CA ARG A 56 9.02 -18.00 6.53
C ARG A 56 8.09 -18.88 7.35
N GLU A 57 8.20 -18.84 8.68
CA GLU A 57 7.30 -19.56 9.58
C GLU A 57 5.85 -19.09 9.39
N TYR A 58 5.62 -17.79 9.29
CA TYR A 58 4.31 -17.21 8.99
C TYR A 58 3.76 -17.64 7.63
N LEU A 59 4.58 -17.61 6.58
CA LEU A 59 4.17 -18.03 5.22
C LEU A 59 3.80 -19.52 5.19
N LYS A 60 4.54 -20.38 5.89
CA LYS A 60 4.20 -21.79 6.07
C LYS A 60 2.88 -21.98 6.80
N GLY A 61 2.68 -21.25 7.90
CA GLY A 61 1.43 -21.31 8.68
C GLY A 61 0.20 -20.82 7.92
N THR A 62 0.39 -20.04 6.84
CA THR A 62 -0.69 -19.51 6.00
C THR A 62 -0.83 -20.25 4.65
N GLY A 63 0.00 -21.26 4.39
CA GLY A 63 -0.06 -22.06 3.16
C GLY A 63 0.42 -21.32 1.90
N LEU A 64 1.16 -20.22 2.06
CA LEU A 64 1.71 -19.44 0.95
C LEU A 64 3.07 -19.97 0.47
N VAL A 65 3.74 -20.80 1.29
CA VAL A 65 5.00 -21.51 1.01
C VAL A 65 5.02 -22.85 1.73
#